data_AF-A0A356XDY1-F1
#
_entry.id   AF-A0A356XDY1-F1
#
_cell.length_a   1.000
_cell.length_b   1.000
_cell.length_c   1.000
_cell.angle_alpha   90.00
_cell.angle_beta   90.00
_cell.angle_gamma   90.00
#
_symmetry.space_group_name_H-M   'P 1'
#
loop_
_entity.id
_entity.type
_entity.pdbx_description
1 polymer ?
#
loop_
_entity_poly.entity_id
_entity_poly.type
_entity_poly.pdbx_seq_one_letter_code
_entity_poly.pdbx_strand_id
1 'polypeptide(L)' 'MDLNYSKTYFDNMKYEVANQLGVTLKQGYNGDISARDAGRIGGNIVRKVFQQYTGK' A
#
# COMPACT_ATOMS: atom_id res chain seq x y z
N MET A 1 21.69 4.96 2.03
CA MET A 1 20.71 3.88 1.78
C MET A 1 19.95 4.25 0.53
N ASP A 2 20.33 3.68 -0.62
CA ASP A 2 19.51 3.80 -1.83
C ASP A 2 18.32 2.85 -1.69
N LEU A 3 17.12 3.42 -1.56
CA LEU A 3 15.88 2.65 -1.55
C LEU A 3 15.46 2.39 -2.99
N ASN A 4 16.07 1.39 -3.62
CA ASN A 4 15.60 0.86 -4.90
C ASN A 4 14.32 0.05 -4.68
N TYR A 5 13.21 0.74 -4.43
CA TYR A 5 11.91 0.09 -4.33
C TYR A 5 11.50 -0.46 -5.70
N SER A 6 11.44 -1.79 -5.80
CA SER A 6 10.96 -2.45 -7.01
C SER A 6 9.43 -2.35 -7.10
N LYS A 7 8.90 -2.43 -8.33
CA LYS A 7 7.46 -2.53 -8.57
C LYS A 7 6.82 -3.66 -7.74
N THR A 8 7.52 -4.79 -7.62
CA THR A 8 7.09 -5.96 -6.85
C THR A 8 6.96 -5.69 -5.36
N TYR A 9 7.82 -4.83 -4.80
CA TYR A 9 7.74 -4.46 -3.38
C TYR A 9 6.44 -3.74 -3.04
N PHE A 10 6.10 -2.71 -3.83
CA PHE A 10 4.84 -1.98 -3.66
C PHE A 10 3.61 -2.83 -3.98
N ASP A 11 3.74 -3.73 -4.98
CA ASP A 11 2.67 -4.66 -5.33
C ASP A 11 2.34 -5.62 -4.19
N ASN A 12 3.30 -6.08 -3.40
CA ASN A 12 3.02 -6.90 -2.22
C ASN A 12 2.48 -6.04 -1.07
N MET A 13 3.04 -4.84 -0.86
CA MET A 13 2.65 -3.97 0.24
C MET A 13 1.19 -3.52 0.15
N LYS A 14 0.65 -3.24 -1.05
CA LYS A 14 -0.76 -2.87 -1.19
C LYS A 14 -1.71 -3.98 -0.70
N TYR A 15 -1.37 -5.25 -0.94
CA TYR A 15 -2.17 -6.38 -0.47
C TYR A 15 -2.06 -6.56 1.05
N GLU A 16 -0.85 -6.43 1.60
CA GLU A 16 -0.65 -6.46 3.06
C GLU A 16 -1.45 -5.36 3.77
N VAL A 17 -1.36 -4.13 3.27
CA VAL A 17 -2.07 -2.97 3.84
C VAL A 17 -3.58 -3.13 3.70
N ALA A 18 -4.08 -3.59 2.54
CA ALA A 18 -5.50 -3.84 2.34
C ALA A 18 -6.04 -4.87 3.34
N ASN A 19 -5.31 -5.97 3.54
CA ASN A 19 -5.66 -6.99 4.53
C ASN A 19 -5.68 -6.42 5.96
N GLN A 20 -4.70 -5.59 6.34
CA GLN A 20 -4.68 -4.91 7.65
C GLN A 20 -5.89 -3.99 7.87
N LEU A 21 -6.45 -3.43 6.79
CA LEU A 21 -7.60 -2.53 6.83
C LEU A 21 -8.94 -3.26 6.68
N GLY A 22 -8.93 -4.58 6.49
CA GLY A 22 -10.14 -5.37 6.22
C GLY A 22 -10.75 -5.09 4.84
N VAL A 23 -9.94 -4.61 3.88
CA VAL A 23 -10.37 -4.29 2.52
C VAL A 23 -9.88 -5.37 1.57
N THR A 24 -10.77 -5.95 0.77
CA THR A 24 -10.37 -6.90 -0.26
C THR A 24 -9.86 -6.16 -1.48
N LEU A 25 -8.58 -6.37 -1.82
CA LEU A 25 -8.01 -6.00 -3.11
C LEU A 25 -7.90 -7.22 -4.02
N LYS A 26 -8.40 -7.08 -5.24
CA LYS A 26 -8.31 -8.07 -6.30
C LYS A 26 -7.06 -7.80 -7.14
N GLN A 27 -6.49 -8.85 -7.73
CA GLN A 27 -5.58 -8.66 -8.85
C GLN A 27 -6.39 -8.11 -10.04
N GLY A 28 -5.99 -6.95 -10.57
CA GLY A 28 -6.69 -6.29 -11.67
C GLY A 28 -7.62 -5.16 -11.21
N TYR A 29 -8.83 -5.10 -11.77
CA TYR A 29 -9.75 -3.99 -11.55
C TYR A 29 -10.34 -4.01 -10.13
N ASN A 30 -10.30 -2.85 -9.48
CA ASN A 30 -10.83 -2.62 -8.14
C ASN A 30 -11.73 -1.36 -8.11
N GLY A 31 -12.41 -1.02 -9.21
CA GLY A 31 -13.24 0.19 -9.24
C GLY A 31 -14.51 0.12 -8.41
N ASP A 32 -14.82 -1.04 -7.85
CA ASP A 32 -15.88 -1.27 -6.86
C ASP A 32 -15.47 -0.88 -5.43
N ILE A 33 -14.18 -0.68 -5.15
CA ILE A 33 -13.73 -0.21 -3.83
C ILE A 33 -14.08 1.26 -3.64
N SER A 34 -14.44 1.63 -2.40
CA SER A 34 -14.70 3.03 -2.10
C SER A 34 -13.42 3.87 -2.27
N ALA A 35 -13.56 5.11 -2.75
CA ALA A 35 -12.44 6.04 -2.83
C ALA A 35 -11.77 6.28 -1.45
N ARG A 36 -12.56 6.18 -0.37
CA ARG A 36 -12.07 6.23 1.01
C ARG A 36 -11.11 5.09 1.32
N ASP A 37 -11.46 3.85 0.96
CA ASP A 37 -10.62 2.69 1.21
C ASP A 37 -9.38 2.68 0.33
N ALA A 38 -9.51 3.06 -0.95
CA ALA A 38 -8.37 3.26 -1.83
C ALA A 38 -7.38 4.29 -1.24
N GLY A 39 -7.89 5.41 -0.74
CA GLY A 39 -7.09 6.44 -0.07
C GLY A 39 -6.42 5.95 1.21
N ARG A 40 -7.13 5.20 2.06
CA ARG A 40 -6.57 4.60 3.30
C ARG A 40 -5.42 3.63 2.97
N ILE A 41 -5.55 2.84 1.92
CA ILE A 41 -4.51 1.92 1.47
C ILE A 41 -3.27 2.70 1.00
N GLY A 42 -3.45 3.64 0.06
CA GLY A 42 -2.34 4.46 -0.46
C GLY A 42 -1.61 5.25 0.63
N GLY A 43 -2.35 5.88 1.55
CA GLY A 43 -1.78 6.63 2.67
C GLY A 43 -0.95 5.77 3.62
N ASN A 44 -1.39 4.54 3.92
CA ASN A 44 -0.61 3.62 4.76
C ASN A 44 0.67 3.11 4.09
N ILE A 45 0.64 2.90 2.77
CA ILE A 45 1.84 2.56 1.99
C ILE A 45 2.87 3.69 2.12
N VAL A 46 2.48 4.94 1.85
CA VAL A 46 3.37 6.11 1.96
C VAL A 46 3.91 6.26 3.38
N ARG A 47 3.07 6.07 4.41
CA ARG A 47 3.51 6.11 5.80
C ARG A 47 4.60 5.07 6.08
N LYS A 48 4.41 3.80 5.69
CA LYS A 48 5.41 2.73 5.90
C LYS A 48 6.72 3.03 5.19
N VAL A 49 6.65 3.51 3.94
CA VAL A 49 7.82 3.91 3.14
C VAL A 49 8.59 5.04 3.80
N PHE A 50 7.88 6.05 4.31
CA PHE A 50 8.49 7.17 4.99
C PHE A 50 9.14 6.76 6.31
N GLN A 51 8.49 5.89 7.09
CA GLN A 51 9.06 5.32 8.31
C GLN A 51 10.36 4.53 8.02
N GLN A 52 10.37 3.71 6.96
CA GLN A 52 11.57 2.97 6.53
C GLN A 52 12.69 3.91 6.06
N TYR A 53 12.35 4.97 5.34
CA TYR A 53 13.33 5.96 4.88
C TYR A 53 13.94 6.79 6.02
N THR A 54 13.11 7.17 6.98
CA THR A 54 13.52 8.09 8.06
C THR A 54 13.99 7.38 9.33
N GLY A 55 13.72 6.08 9.48
CA GLY A 55 14.02 5.31 10.69
C GLY A 55 13.18 5.73 11.90
N LYS A 56 12.04 6.38 11.69
CA LYS A 56 11.12 6.88 12.72
C LYS A 56 9.77 6.19 12.65
#